data_AF-A0AA85GHZ3-F1
#
_entry.id   AF-A0AA85GHZ3-F1
#
_cell.length_a   1.000
_cell.length_b   1.000
_cell.length_c   1.000
_cell.angle_alpha   90.00
_cell.angle_beta   90.00
_cell.angle_gamma   90.00
#
_symmetry.space_group_name_H-M   'P 1'
#
loop_
_entity.id
_entity.type
_entity.pdbx_description
1 polymer ?
#
loop_
_entity_poly.entity_id
_entity_poly.type
_entity_poly.pdbx_seq_one_letter_code
_entity_poly.pdbx_strand_id
1 'polypeptide(L)'
;MMRLFSLIFVIVLAFSCQTNHNVDACKGIGEICSKTIFDRCCDGSVCKLRGPFYGECVDCLTSGNRCWRNSECCSGYCNWFTCRDI
;
A
#
# COMPACT_ATOMS: atom_id res chain seq x y z
N MET A 1 -8.44 7.71 -49.55
CA MET A 1 -8.15 6.55 -48.67
C MET A 1 -6.98 6.79 -47.72
N MET A 2 -5.80 7.27 -48.16
CA MET A 2 -4.59 7.42 -47.31
C MET A 2 -4.73 8.39 -46.12
N ARG A 3 -5.53 9.46 -46.23
CA ARG A 3 -5.75 10.43 -45.14
C ARG A 3 -6.51 9.86 -43.95
N LEU A 4 -7.41 8.90 -44.19
CA LEU A 4 -8.16 8.22 -43.15
C LEU A 4 -7.24 7.31 -42.33
N PHE A 5 -6.32 6.60 -43.00
CA PHE A 5 -5.31 5.76 -42.34
C PHE A 5 -4.33 6.58 -41.50
N SER A 6 -3.88 7.75 -41.98
CA SER A 6 -3.02 8.65 -41.19
C SER A 6 -3.72 9.17 -39.93
N LEU A 7 -5.01 9.50 -40.00
CA LEU A 7 -5.79 9.93 -38.83
C LEU A 7 -5.99 8.78 -37.84
N ILE A 8 -6.29 7.58 -38.33
CA ILE A 8 -6.42 6.37 -37.49
C ILE A 8 -5.09 6.07 -36.77
N PHE A 9 -3.95 6.22 -37.45
CA PHE A 9 -2.62 5.98 -36.86
C PHE A 9 -2.29 6.99 -35.74
N VAL A 10 -2.63 8.27 -35.93
CA VAL A 10 -2.47 9.31 -34.88
C VAL A 10 -3.37 9.03 -33.67
N ILE A 11 -4.60 8.57 -33.90
CA ILE A 11 -5.52 8.20 -32.81
C ILE A 11 -4.99 6.99 -32.05
N VAL A 12 -4.51 5.95 -32.73
CA VAL A 12 -3.94 4.75 -32.08
C VAL A 12 -2.69 5.09 -31.25
N LEU A 13 -1.80 5.97 -31.74
CA LEU A 13 -0.64 6.46 -30.99
C LEU A 13 -1.03 7.32 -29.76
N ALA A 14 -2.11 8.09 -29.84
CA ALA A 14 -2.64 8.84 -28.69
C ALA A 14 -3.28 7.90 -27.64
N PHE A 15 -3.91 6.81 -28.10
CA PHE A 15 -4.52 5.79 -27.23
C PHE A 15 -3.50 4.87 -26.55
N SER A 16 -2.28 4.70 -27.10
CA SER A 16 -1.23 3.87 -26.47
C SER A 16 -0.53 4.53 -25.28
N CYS A 17 -0.90 5.75 -24.86
CA CYS A 17 -0.26 6.48 -23.77
C CYS A 17 -0.89 6.22 -22.37
N GLN A 18 -1.71 5.19 -22.18
CA GLN A 18 -2.33 4.90 -20.88
C GLN A 18 -2.19 3.43 -20.49
N THR A 19 -0.96 2.95 -20.40
CA THR A 19 -0.64 1.87 -19.47
C THR A 19 -0.01 2.50 -18.23
N ASN A 20 -0.85 3.14 -17.40
CA ASN A 20 -0.47 3.39 -16.01
C ASN A 20 -0.42 2.04 -15.33
N HIS A 21 0.73 1.37 -15.45
CA HIS A 21 1.11 0.32 -14.53
C HIS A 21 1.23 1.04 -13.18
N ASN A 22 0.14 1.07 -12.40
CA ASN A 22 0.16 1.51 -11.01
C ASN A 22 1.00 0.48 -10.25
N VAL A 23 2.32 0.59 -10.37
CA VAL A 23 3.27 -0.07 -9.50
C VAL A 23 3.09 0.62 -8.16
N ASP A 24 2.24 0.01 -7.33
CA ASP A 24 2.10 0.25 -5.89
C ASP A 24 2.25 1.72 -5.47
N ALA A 25 1.22 2.53 -5.69
CA ALA A 25 1.04 3.73 -4.89
C ALA A 25 0.88 3.27 -3.43
N CYS A 26 1.95 3.37 -2.64
CA CYS A 26 1.90 3.05 -1.23
C CYS A 26 0.93 4.00 -0.51
N LYS A 27 0.41 3.56 0.62
CA LYS A 27 -0.56 4.29 1.43
C LYS A 27 0.13 5.20 2.43
N GLY A 28 -0.25 6.48 2.44
CA GLY A 28 0.23 7.45 3.41
C GLY A 28 -0.31 7.16 4.83
N ILE A 29 0.29 7.79 5.84
CA ILE A 29 -0.22 7.73 7.22
C ILE A 29 -1.69 8.19 7.25
N GLY A 30 -2.53 7.45 7.98
CA GLY A 30 -3.96 7.71 8.07
C GLY A 30 -4.79 7.12 6.93
N GLU A 31 -4.16 6.66 5.83
CA GLU A 31 -4.89 6.02 4.75
C GLU A 31 -5.25 4.56 5.07
N ILE A 32 -6.31 4.10 4.42
CA ILE A 32 -6.80 2.74 4.56
C ILE A 32 -5.78 1.77 3.96
N CYS A 33 -5.44 0.75 4.73
CA CYS A 33 -4.59 -0.34 4.32
C CYS A 33 -5.22 -1.69 4.66
N SER A 34 -4.75 -2.72 3.96
CA SER A 34 -4.93 -4.11 4.33
C SER A 34 -3.55 -4.68 4.62
N LYS A 35 -3.40 -5.58 5.61
CA LYS A 35 -2.09 -6.20 5.94
C LYS A 35 -1.65 -7.24 4.89
N THR A 36 -1.98 -6.98 3.62
CA THR A 36 -1.66 -7.80 2.45
C THR A 36 -0.53 -7.15 1.64
N ILE A 37 -0.01 -7.84 0.62
CA ILE A 37 1.09 -7.34 -0.21
C ILE A 37 0.62 -6.23 -1.17
N PHE A 38 -0.70 -6.10 -1.39
CA PHE A 38 -1.28 -5.19 -2.37
C PHE A 38 -1.53 -3.78 -1.82
N ASP A 39 -1.70 -3.60 -0.50
CA ASP A 39 -1.98 -2.29 0.13
C ASP A 39 -0.92 -1.94 1.18
N ARG A 40 0.31 -1.70 0.71
CA ARG A 40 1.46 -1.41 1.58
C ARG A 40 1.47 0.05 2.01
N CYS A 41 1.83 0.32 3.26
CA CYS A 41 2.06 1.69 3.73
C CYS A 41 3.45 2.20 3.28
N CYS A 42 3.59 3.51 3.08
CA CYS A 42 4.83 4.16 2.63
C CYS A 42 5.89 4.25 3.74
N ASP A 43 7.16 4.48 3.35
CA ASP A 43 8.25 4.94 4.25
C ASP A 43 8.47 4.10 5.51
N GLY A 44 8.20 2.80 5.44
CA GLY A 44 8.38 1.89 6.58
C GLY A 44 7.29 1.97 7.65
N SER A 45 6.25 2.77 7.42
CA SER A 45 5.04 2.75 8.23
C SER A 45 4.31 1.41 8.12
N VAL A 46 3.43 1.14 9.07
CA VAL A 46 2.83 -0.17 9.29
C VAL A 46 1.32 -0.12 9.33
N CYS A 47 0.67 -1.17 8.83
CA CYS A 47 -0.77 -1.26 8.81
C CYS A 47 -1.32 -1.70 10.16
N LYS A 48 -1.94 -0.78 10.91
CA LYS A 48 -2.67 -1.06 12.14
C LYS A 48 -4.06 -1.58 11.81
N LEU A 49 -4.24 -2.89 11.88
CA LEU A 49 -5.52 -3.55 11.65
C LEU A 49 -6.55 -3.12 12.71
N ARG A 50 -7.71 -2.66 12.26
CA ARG A 50 -8.91 -2.41 13.08
C ARG A 50 -9.91 -3.57 13.00
N GLY A 51 -9.80 -4.40 11.97
CA GLY A 51 -10.62 -5.57 11.76
C GLY A 51 -9.97 -6.56 10.78
N PRO A 52 -10.69 -7.61 10.35
CA PRO A 52 -10.20 -8.54 9.34
C PRO A 52 -9.92 -7.80 8.03
N PHE A 53 -8.68 -7.87 7.56
CA PHE A 53 -8.22 -7.29 6.29
C PHE A 53 -8.45 -5.77 6.11
N TYR A 54 -8.68 -5.02 7.19
CA TYR A 54 -8.88 -3.57 7.15
C TYR A 54 -8.16 -2.89 8.32
N GLY A 55 -7.48 -1.80 8.02
CA GLY A 55 -6.71 -1.02 8.98
C GLY A 55 -6.34 0.36 8.45
N GLU A 56 -5.41 0.99 9.15
CA GLU A 56 -4.89 2.31 8.86
C GLU A 56 -3.38 2.32 8.96
N CYS A 57 -2.70 3.05 8.08
CA CYS A 57 -1.25 3.22 8.15
C CYS A 57 -0.87 4.14 9.31
N VAL A 58 0.05 3.66 10.15
CA VAL A 58 0.60 4.39 11.31
C VAL A 58 2.12 4.23 11.33
N ASP A 59 2.84 5.12 12.01
CA ASP A 59 4.30 5.03 12.09
C ASP A 59 4.76 3.72 12.74
N CYS A 60 4.13 3.33 13.86
CA CYS A 60 4.40 2.08 14.56
C CYS A 60 3.18 1.60 15.36
N LEU A 61 3.18 0.32 15.71
CA LEU A 61 2.16 -0.35 16.49
C LEU A 61 2.42 -0.19 17.99
N THR A 62 1.44 0.33 18.74
CA THR A 62 1.48 0.40 20.20
C THR A 62 1.17 -0.95 20.84
N SER A 63 1.43 -1.07 22.15
CA SER A 63 1.09 -2.25 22.96
C SER A 63 -0.34 -2.75 22.71
N GLY A 64 -0.51 -4.07 22.64
CA GLY A 64 -1.79 -4.74 22.37
C GLY A 64 -2.16 -4.88 20.88
N ASN A 65 -1.47 -4.19 19.96
CA ASN A 65 -1.73 -4.35 18.52
C ASN A 65 -1.07 -5.61 17.96
N ARG A 66 -1.69 -6.17 16.90
CA ARG A 66 -1.22 -7.39 16.25
C ARG A 66 -0.03 -7.13 15.32
N CYS A 67 1.11 -7.76 15.60
CA CYS A 67 2.38 -7.61 14.88
C CYS A 67 2.83 -8.95 14.24
N TRP A 68 3.64 -8.88 13.19
CA TRP A 68 4.39 -10.03 12.66
C TRP A 68 5.88 -9.93 12.91
N ARG A 69 6.42 -8.71 12.92
CA ARG A 69 7.83 -8.41 13.16
C ARG A 69 7.99 -7.44 14.32
N ASN A 70 9.10 -7.57 15.04
CA ASN A 70 9.49 -6.66 16.12
C ASN A 70 9.58 -5.20 15.67
N SER A 71 10.05 -4.96 14.44
CA SER A 71 10.17 -3.62 13.85
C SER A 71 8.83 -2.92 13.62
N GLU A 72 7.69 -3.64 13.68
CA GLU A 72 6.38 -3.01 13.58
C GLU A 72 5.98 -2.34 14.90
N CYS A 73 6.51 -2.79 16.04
CA CYS A 73 6.12 -2.30 17.35
C CYS A 73 6.97 -1.08 17.73
N CYS A 74 6.34 -0.05 18.30
CA CYS A 74 7.06 1.12 18.81
C CYS A 74 8.08 0.75 19.91
N SER A 75 7.79 -0.31 20.68
CA SER A 75 8.69 -0.89 21.68
C SER A 75 9.82 -1.75 21.10
N GLY A 76 9.78 -2.06 19.79
CA GLY A 76 10.65 -3.04 19.17
C GLY A 76 10.40 -4.48 19.62
N TYR A 77 9.28 -4.76 20.31
CA TYR A 77 9.01 -6.06 20.90
C TYR A 77 7.65 -6.63 20.48
N CYS A 78 7.71 -7.58 19.55
CA CYS A 78 6.57 -8.38 19.11
C CYS A 78 6.65 -9.77 19.77
N ASN A 79 5.71 -10.09 20.66
CA ASN A 79 5.66 -11.38 21.34
C ASN A 79 4.26 -11.97 21.22
N TRP A 80 4.19 -13.24 20.79
CA TRP A 80 2.91 -13.94 20.60
C TRP A 80 1.93 -13.16 19.70
N PHE A 81 2.44 -12.66 18.56
CA PHE A 81 1.72 -11.84 17.58
C PHE A 81 1.11 -10.55 18.13
N THR A 82 1.64 -10.05 19.24
CA THR A 82 1.13 -8.85 19.92
C THR A 82 2.30 -7.97 20.35
N CYS A 83 2.22 -6.66 20.09
CA CYS A 83 3.20 -5.71 20.60
C CYS A 83 3.09 -5.64 22.13
N ARG A 84 4.23 -5.63 22.83
CA ARG A 84 4.29 -5.48 24.28
C ARG A 84 5.29 -4.40 24.67
N ASP A 85 5.02 -3.73 25.78
CA ASP A 85 5.98 -2.84 26.42
C ASP A 85 7.06 -3.66 27.13
N ILE A 86 8.26 -3.07 27.27
CA ILE A 86 9.41 -3.64 28.00
C ILE A 86 9.55 -2.92 29.32
#